data_AF-A0A2M9NNN9-F1
#
_entry.id   AF-A0A2M9NNN9-F1
#
_cell.length_a   1.000
_cell.length_b   1.000
_cell.length_c   1.000
_cell.angle_alpha   90.00
_cell.angle_beta   90.00
_cell.angle_gamma   90.00
#
_symmetry.space_group_name_H-M   'P 1'
#
loop_
_entity.id
_entity.type
_entity.pdbx_description
1 polymer ?
#
loop_
_entity_poly.entity_id
_entity_poly.type
_entity_poly.pdbx_seq_one_letter_code
_entity_poly.pdbx_strand_id
1 'polypeptide(L)'
;MKYYKVSNSGFDSKVIVANSGYEALGYYLMEIDDQIGFVDDIDVDEVDADERVEISYTGYPIYKTLQEIYQEKEFWEVPHVVIEVE
;
A
#
# COMPACT_ATOMS: atom_id res chain seq x y z
N MET A 1 11.65 2.14 8.63
CA MET A 1 10.37 1.84 7.97
C MET A 1 9.72 3.13 7.51
N LYS A 2 9.19 3.12 6.30
CA LYS A 2 8.53 4.21 5.59
C LYS A 2 7.33 3.63 4.86
N TYR A 3 6.40 4.48 4.44
CA TYR A 3 5.23 4.07 3.66
C TYR A 3 5.48 4.41 2.20
N TYR A 4 5.14 3.48 1.31
CA TYR A 4 5.31 3.62 -0.12
C TYR A 4 4.00 3.31 -0.81
N LYS A 5 3.49 4.26 -1.59
CA LYS A 5 2.40 4.00 -2.52
C LYS A 5 3.01 3.41 -3.79
N VAL A 6 2.62 2.18 -4.11
CA VAL A 6 2.97 1.51 -5.36
C VAL A 6 1.73 1.48 -6.23
N SER A 7 1.79 2.10 -7.40
CA SER A 7 0.70 2.14 -8.38
C SER A 7 1.16 1.54 -9.70
N ASN A 8 0.27 0.82 -10.36
CA ASN A 8 0.46 0.24 -11.68
C ASN A 8 -0.75 0.59 -12.53
N SER A 9 -0.52 1.06 -13.74
CA SER A 9 -1.59 1.46 -14.65
C SER A 9 -2.55 0.30 -14.93
N GLY A 10 -3.79 0.43 -14.47
CA GLY A 10 -4.84 -0.58 -14.67
C GLY A 10 -5.02 -1.57 -13.52
N PHE A 11 -4.31 -1.38 -12.40
CA PHE A 11 -4.47 -2.17 -11.17
C PHE A 11 -4.63 -1.26 -9.96
N ASP A 12 -5.20 -1.80 -8.88
CA ASP A 12 -5.34 -1.08 -7.62
C ASP A 12 -3.96 -0.71 -7.07
N SER A 13 -3.86 0.51 -6.54
CA SER A 13 -2.64 0.98 -5.90
C SER A 13 -2.57 0.45 -4.46
N LYS A 14 -1.37 0.15 -3.98
CA LYS A 14 -1.18 -0.37 -2.62
C LYS A 14 -0.24 0.53 -1.84
N VAL A 15 -0.58 0.81 -0.59
CA VAL A 15 0.35 1.44 0.35
C VAL A 15 1.03 0.37 1.16
N ILE A 16 2.35 0.29 1.04
CA ILE A 16 3.20 -0.74 1.63
C ILE A 16 4.15 -0.09 2.63
N VAL A 17 4.20 -0.63 3.84
CA VAL A 17 5.25 -0.28 4.80
C VAL A 17 6.50 -1.12 4.50
N ALA A 18 7.65 -0.47 4.30
CA ALA A 18 8.91 -1.14 3.96
C ALA A 18 10.14 -0.34 4.45
N ASN A 19 11.34 -0.90 4.36
CA ASN A 19 12.59 -0.18 4.65
C ASN A 19 13.09 0.63 3.45
N SER A 20 12.69 0.27 2.22
CA SER A 20 13.04 1.00 1.00
C SER A 20 11.94 0.89 -0.06
N GLY A 21 11.93 1.83 -1.01
CA GLY A 21 11.03 1.75 -2.18
C GLY A 21 11.27 0.49 -3.03
N TYR A 22 12.52 -0.01 -3.09
CA TYR A 22 12.84 -1.27 -3.77
C TYR A 22 12.22 -2.50 -3.10
N GLU A 23 12.20 -2.52 -1.77
CA GLU A 23 11.57 -3.59 -0.99
C GLU A 23 10.04 -3.54 -1.15
N ALA A 24 9.44 -2.35 -1.13
CA ALA A 24 8.02 -2.17 -1.40
C ALA A 24 7.64 -2.63 -2.82
N LEU A 25 8.43 -2.23 -3.82
CA LEU A 25 8.25 -2.65 -5.22
C LEU A 25 8.36 -4.17 -5.38
N GLY A 26 9.41 -4.77 -4.82
CA GLY A 26 9.60 -6.22 -4.88
C GLY A 26 8.43 -6.98 -4.25
N TYR A 27 7.94 -6.50 -3.09
CA TYR A 27 6.78 -7.08 -2.43
C TYR A 27 5.50 -6.95 -3.26
N TYR A 28 5.24 -5.77 -3.81
CA TYR A 28 4.10 -5.53 -4.70
C TYR A 28 4.10 -6.48 -5.90
N LEU A 29 5.25 -6.62 -6.58
CA LEU A 29 5.39 -7.51 -7.74
C LEU A 29 5.14 -8.98 -7.39
N MET A 30 5.60 -9.44 -6.22
CA MET A 30 5.31 -10.81 -5.76
C MET A 30 3.82 -11.05 -5.50
N GLU A 31 3.10 -10.04 -4.99
CA GLU A 31 1.66 -10.13 -4.70
C GLU A 31 0.79 -10.16 -5.97
N ILE A 32 1.27 -9.59 -7.08
CA ILE A 32 0.55 -9.55 -8.36
C ILE A 32 1.08 -10.57 -9.38
N ASP A 33 2.04 -11.44 -9.01
CA ASP A 33 2.69 -12.40 -9.92
C ASP A 33 1.68 -13.34 -10.60
N ASP A 34 0.58 -13.69 -9.92
CA ASP A 34 -0.49 -14.54 -10.46
C ASP A 34 -1.53 -13.77 -11.31
N GLN A 35 -1.46 -12.44 -11.37
CA GLN A 35 -2.38 -11.62 -12.17
C GLN A 35 -1.91 -11.59 -13.63
N ILE A 36 -2.70 -12.21 -14.52
CA ILE A 36 -2.40 -12.33 -15.96
C ILE A 36 -2.38 -10.93 -16.59
N GLY A 37 -1.21 -10.31 -16.68
CA GLY A 37 -1.06 -8.98 -17.27
C GLY A 37 0.40 -8.55 -17.43
N PHE A 38 0.65 -7.66 -18.39
CA PHE A 38 1.92 -6.93 -18.43
C PHE A 38 1.89 -5.89 -17.33
N VAL A 39 2.95 -5.89 -16.52
CA VAL A 39 3.22 -4.82 -15.57
C VAL A 39 3.96 -3.73 -16.33
N ASP A 40 3.28 -2.61 -16.60
CA ASP A 40 3.85 -1.46 -17.29
C ASP A 40 3.54 -0.19 -16.47
N ASP A 41 4.43 0.80 -16.54
CA ASP A 41 4.28 2.07 -15.81
C ASP A 41 4.01 1.93 -14.30
N ILE A 42 4.98 1.34 -13.57
CA ILE A 42 4.94 1.34 -12.09
C ILE A 42 5.55 2.62 -11.54
N ASP A 43 4.78 3.30 -10.69
CA ASP A 43 5.24 4.40 -9.86
C ASP A 43 5.38 3.96 -8.41
N VAL A 44 6.46 4.44 -7.77
CA VAL A 44 6.75 4.19 -6.35
C VAL A 44 7.03 5.52 -5.67
N ASP A 45 6.06 5.95 -4.87
CA ASP A 45 6.14 7.22 -4.13
C ASP A 45 6.24 6.96 -2.63
N GLU A 46 7.17 7.64 -1.96
CA GLU A 46 7.18 7.68 -0.49
C GLU A 46 6.05 8.60 -0.02
N VAL A 47 5.24 8.12 0.92
CA VAL A 47 4.11 8.84 1.50
C VAL A 47 4.28 9.02 3.00
N ASP A 48 3.76 10.12 3.54
CA ASP A 48 3.92 10.44 4.95
C ASP A 48 3.01 9.58 5.84
N ALA A 49 3.49 9.25 7.04
CA ALA A 49 2.77 8.38 7.98
C ALA A 49 1.43 8.99 8.47
N ASP A 50 1.32 10.31 8.45
CA ASP A 50 0.13 11.08 8.81
C ASP A 50 -0.82 11.33 7.63
N GLU A 51 -0.48 10.83 6.43
CA GLU A 51 -1.39 10.86 5.29
C GLU A 51 -2.69 10.13 5.64
N ARG A 52 -3.81 10.82 5.41
CA ARG A 52 -5.15 10.33 5.75
C ARG A 52 -5.77 9.66 4.54
N VAL A 53 -6.11 8.39 4.70
CA VAL A 53 -6.82 7.59 3.71
C VAL A 53 -8.26 7.36 4.14
N GLU A 54 -9.16 7.38 3.16
CA GLU A 54 -10.56 7.05 3.37
C GLU A 54 -10.72 5.53 3.48
N ILE A 55 -11.30 5.08 4.58
CA ILE A 55 -11.69 3.69 4.81
C ILE A 55 -13.21 3.65 4.73
N SER A 56 -13.75 3.03 3.69
CA SER A 56 -15.19 2.83 3.56
C SER A 56 -15.62 1.62 4.36
N TYR A 57 -16.28 1.84 5.50
CA TYR A 57 -16.93 0.79 6.28
C TYR A 57 -18.42 1.11 6.36
N THR A 58 -19.26 0.29 5.71
CA THR A 58 -20.73 0.36 5.83
C THR A 58 -21.38 1.72 5.48
N GLY A 59 -20.85 2.44 4.48
CA GLY A 59 -21.50 3.62 3.89
C GLY A 59 -21.22 4.96 4.57
N TYR A 60 -20.31 5.03 5.54
CA TYR A 60 -19.79 6.28 6.09
C TYR A 60 -18.27 6.36 5.87
N PRO A 61 -17.75 7.46 5.28
CA PRO A 61 -16.31 7.63 5.09
C PRO A 61 -15.64 7.88 6.45
N ILE A 62 -14.71 6.99 6.83
CA ILE A 62 -13.87 7.16 8.02
C ILE A 62 -12.46 7.43 7.53
N TYR A 63 -11.87 8.54 7.95
CA TYR A 63 -10.49 8.88 7.60
C TYR A 63 -9.54 8.47 8.72
N LYS A 64 -8.59 7.59 8.42
CA LYS A 64 -7.49 7.22 9.32
C LYS A 64 -6.15 7.50 8.68
N THR A 65 -5.14 7.73 9.51
CA THR A 65 -3.75 7.83 9.06
C THR A 65 -3.18 6.45 8.73
N LEU A 66 -2.16 6.41 7.86
CA LEU A 66 -1.44 5.17 7.58
C LEU A 66 -0.83 4.55 8.85
N GLN A 67 -0.35 5.39 9.77
CA GLN A 67 0.15 4.94 11.06
C GLN A 67 -0.92 4.27 11.93
N GLU A 68 -2.12 4.84 12.02
CA GLU A 68 -3.22 4.24 12.78
C GLU A 68 -3.62 2.88 12.21
N ILE A 69 -3.71 2.76 10.88
CA ILE A 69 -4.03 1.50 10.21
C ILE A 69 -2.96 0.44 10.49
N TYR A 70 -1.69 0.82 10.40
CA TYR A 70 -0.57 -0.06 10.71
C TYR A 70 -0.55 -0.53 12.18
N GLN A 71 -1.00 0.30 13.12
CA GLN A 71 -1.08 -0.08 14.53
C GLN A 71 -2.28 -0.98 14.85
N GLU A 72 -3.40 -0.78 14.16
CA GLU A 72 -4.62 -1.59 14.35
C GLU A 72 -4.49 -3.01 13.79
N LYS A 73 -3.81 -3.13 12.66
CA LYS A 73 -3.46 -4.43 12.09
C LYS A 73 -2.17 -4.87 12.79
N GLU A 74 -2.24 -5.88 13.65
CA GLU A 74 -1.09 -6.43 14.39
C GLU A 74 -0.06 -7.08 13.42
N PHE A 75 0.64 -6.25 12.64
CA PHE A 75 1.62 -6.71 11.67
C PHE A 75 2.91 -7.12 12.39
N TRP A 76 3.39 -8.32 12.07
CA TRP A 76 4.57 -8.90 12.72
C TRP A 76 5.87 -8.57 11.98
N GLU A 77 5.81 -8.30 10.68
CA GLU A 77 6.97 -8.13 9.81
C GLU A 77 6.74 -7.09 8.70
N VAL A 78 7.83 -6.52 8.19
CA VAL A 78 7.88 -5.67 6.98
C VAL A 78 8.69 -6.39 5.90
N PRO A 79 8.36 -6.25 4.61
CA PRO A 79 7.33 -5.36 4.04
C PRO A 79 5.90 -5.91 4.16
N HIS A 80 4.90 -5.02 4.23
CA HIS A 80 3.48 -5.41 4.35
C HIS A 80 2.51 -4.38 3.75
N VAL A 81 1.38 -4.84 3.21
CA VAL A 81 0.31 -3.96 2.68
C VAL A 81 -0.52 -3.38 3.82
N VAL A 82 -0.48 -2.07 3.97
CA VAL A 82 -1.28 -1.34 4.97
C VAL A 82 -2.73 -1.19 4.48
N ILE A 83 -2.89 -0.78 3.22
CA ILE A 83 -4.18 -0.56 2.57
C ILE A 83 -4.08 -0.71 1.05
N GLU A 84 -5.15 -1.18 0.43
CA GLU A 84 -5.38 -1.15 -1.02
C GLU A 84 -6.26 0.07 -1.33
N VAL A 85 -5.86 0.84 -2.34
CA VAL A 85 -6.47 2.10 -2.73
C VAL A 85 -6.94 1.94 -4.18
N GLU A 86 -8.27 1.88 -4.34
CA GLU A 86 -8.98 1.93 -5.64
C GLU A 86 -8.75 3.26 -6.37
#